data_AF-A0AAC9BL33-F1
#
_entry.id   AF-A0AAC9BL33-F1
#
_cell.length_a   1.000
_cell.length_b   1.000
_cell.length_c   1.000
_cell.angle_alpha   90.00
_cell.angle_beta   90.00
_cell.angle_gamma   90.00
#
_symmetry.space_group_name_H-M   'P 1'
#
loop_
_entity.id
_entity.type
_entity.pdbx_description
1 polymer ?
#
loop_
_entity_poly.entity_id
_entity_poly.type
_entity_poly.pdbx_seq_one_letter_code
_entity_poly.pdbx_strand_id
1 'polypeptide(L)'
;MLLSRNSPETGLRVFRSIKHYGLDITRAAFMAGRSPYEYVPAFNASLFLTANEADVQQSIDANYPAGLVLPSTVYDDALDTELRVAFDFDGVIADDEAESVYKRNNDLDEFQAHESAHRETPHQPGLLADLFMKLAFLQKLEEKRVKEEPGYQKLVRTAIVTARNAPAHERVVTTLKSWGVSPDESFFLGGMDKARILSILKPHMYFDDQLSHLKSSVANIPMVHIPFGIANRKVSQ
;
A
#
# COMPACT_ATOMS: atom_id res chain seq x y z
N MET A 1 14.29 6.19 8.04
CA MET A 1 15.08 5.17 8.78
C MET A 1 15.35 4.00 7.86
N LEU A 2 16.49 3.32 7.99
CA LEU A 2 16.84 2.15 7.17
C LEU A 2 16.99 0.89 8.04
N LEU A 3 16.37 -0.21 7.61
CA LEU A 3 16.63 -1.55 8.14
C LEU A 3 17.39 -2.36 7.08
N SER A 4 18.54 -2.91 7.43
CA SER A 4 19.36 -3.67 6.49
C SER A 4 19.77 -5.03 7.06
N ARG A 5 19.69 -6.06 6.21
CA ARG A 5 20.31 -7.36 6.46
C ARG A 5 21.83 -7.30 6.42
N ASN A 6 22.41 -6.26 5.83
CA ASN A 6 23.84 -6.16 5.67
C ASN A 6 24.55 -5.92 7.01
N SER A 7 25.85 -6.12 7.03
CA SER A 7 26.68 -5.74 8.17
C SER A 7 26.83 -4.20 8.22
N PRO A 8 27.15 -3.61 9.38
CA PRO A 8 27.42 -2.17 9.47
C PRO A 8 28.53 -1.70 8.50
N GLU A 9 29.56 -2.51 8.28
CA GLU A 9 30.71 -2.20 7.42
C GLU A 9 30.30 -2.12 5.94
N THR A 10 29.45 -3.04 5.50
CA THR A 10 28.85 -3.00 4.16
C THR A 10 27.77 -1.92 4.05
N GLY A 11 27.12 -1.60 5.17
CA GLY A 11 26.15 -0.52 5.34
C GLY A 11 26.69 0.90 5.17
N LEU A 12 28.01 1.11 5.30
CA LEU A 12 28.64 2.41 5.04
C LEU A 12 28.35 2.96 3.65
N ARG A 13 28.15 2.10 2.65
CA ARG A 13 27.74 2.54 1.30
C ARG A 13 26.38 3.22 1.33
N VAL A 14 25.45 2.71 2.14
CA VAL A 14 24.11 3.30 2.26
C VAL A 14 24.18 4.66 2.94
N PHE A 15 24.99 4.82 4.00
CA PHE A 15 25.21 6.15 4.59
C PHE A 15 25.89 7.13 3.65
N ARG A 16 26.80 6.66 2.79
CA ARG A 16 27.39 7.49 1.73
C ARG A 16 26.33 7.93 0.72
N SER A 17 25.41 7.05 0.33
CA SER A 17 24.26 7.41 -0.52
C SER A 17 23.35 8.42 0.18
N ILE A 18 22.97 8.18 1.44
CA ILE A 18 22.17 9.11 2.25
C ILE A 18 22.82 10.50 2.28
N LYS A 19 24.14 10.57 2.53
CA LYS A 19 24.88 11.83 2.53
C LYS A 19 24.97 12.46 1.14
N HIS A 20 25.23 11.66 0.10
CA HIS A 20 25.36 12.14 -1.27
C HIS A 20 24.08 12.79 -1.78
N TYR A 21 22.92 12.17 -1.48
CA TYR A 21 21.60 12.67 -1.85
C TYR A 21 20.99 13.64 -0.82
N GLY A 22 21.71 13.98 0.26
CA GLY A 22 21.24 14.91 1.28
C GLY A 22 19.98 14.44 2.01
N LEU A 23 19.75 13.13 2.11
CA LEU A 23 18.55 12.57 2.73
C LEU A 23 18.62 12.73 4.25
N ASP A 24 17.54 13.20 4.87
CA ASP A 24 17.42 13.32 6.33
C ASP A 24 17.11 11.96 6.99
N ILE A 25 18.00 10.99 6.76
CA ILE A 25 17.92 9.64 7.34
C ILE A 25 19.04 9.49 8.36
N THR A 26 18.69 9.69 9.63
CA THR A 26 19.64 9.67 10.75
C THR A 26 19.73 8.34 11.48
N ARG A 27 18.77 7.43 11.25
CA ARG A 27 18.66 6.14 11.95
C ARG A 27 18.78 4.98 10.98
N ALA A 28 19.62 4.01 11.31
CA ALA A 28 19.70 2.73 10.61
C ALA A 28 20.03 1.58 11.56
N ALA A 29 19.57 0.37 11.24
CA ALA A 29 19.93 -0.86 11.93
C ALA A 29 20.45 -1.91 10.92
N PHE A 30 21.47 -2.66 11.33
CA PHE A 30 22.19 -3.62 10.50
C PHE A 30 22.19 -4.98 11.20
N MET A 31 21.70 -6.02 10.52
CA MET A 31 21.40 -7.32 11.12
C MET A 31 22.36 -8.45 10.71
N ALA A 32 23.43 -8.14 9.97
CA ALA A 32 24.53 -9.05 9.61
C ALA A 32 24.07 -10.45 9.12
N GLY A 33 23.06 -10.47 8.28
CA GLY A 33 22.49 -11.66 7.65
C GLY A 33 21.13 -12.09 8.21
N ARG A 34 20.74 -11.62 9.39
CA ARG A 34 19.42 -11.91 9.98
C ARG A 34 18.32 -11.03 9.40
N SER A 35 17.08 -11.54 9.47
CA SER A 35 15.92 -10.77 9.05
C SER A 35 15.67 -9.60 10.01
N PRO A 36 15.40 -8.39 9.51
CA PRO A 36 15.19 -7.22 10.37
C PRO A 36 13.74 -7.06 10.86
N TYR A 37 12.81 -7.93 10.45
CA TYR A 37 11.37 -7.74 10.69
C TYR A 37 10.99 -7.64 12.17
N GLU A 38 11.70 -8.33 13.06
CA GLU A 38 11.47 -8.29 14.51
C GLU A 38 11.59 -6.87 15.10
N TYR A 39 12.29 -5.97 14.42
CA TYR A 39 12.51 -4.60 14.86
C TYR A 39 11.49 -3.61 14.28
N VAL A 40 10.63 -4.01 13.35
CA VAL A 40 9.55 -3.18 12.79
C VAL A 40 8.72 -2.50 13.90
N PRO A 41 8.22 -3.21 14.93
CA PRO A 41 7.47 -2.57 16.02
C PRO A 41 8.36 -1.66 16.89
N ALA A 42 9.60 -2.05 17.16
CA ALA A 42 10.54 -1.27 17.98
C ALA A 42 10.85 0.11 17.36
N PHE A 43 10.77 0.19 16.02
CA PHE A 43 10.98 1.42 15.27
C PHE A 43 9.71 2.19 14.95
N ASN A 44 8.54 1.69 15.37
CA ASN A 44 7.23 2.27 15.08
C ASN A 44 7.03 2.52 13.56
N ALA A 45 7.51 1.59 12.74
CA ALA A 45 7.42 1.70 11.29
C ALA A 45 5.99 1.37 10.81
N SER A 46 5.41 2.25 9.98
CA SER A 46 4.08 2.04 9.40
C SER A 46 4.06 1.08 8.21
N LEU A 47 5.23 0.78 7.64
CA LEU A 47 5.40 -0.11 6.49
C LEU A 47 6.84 -0.62 6.41
N PHE A 48 7.01 -1.92 6.19
CA PHE A 48 8.28 -2.55 5.91
C PHE A 48 8.36 -3.01 4.44
N LEU A 49 9.23 -2.39 3.66
CA LEU A 49 9.43 -2.70 2.24
C LEU A 49 10.74 -3.44 2.03
N THR A 50 10.70 -4.54 1.28
CA THR A 50 11.90 -5.32 0.95
C THR A 50 11.69 -6.08 -0.35
N ALA A 51 12.80 -6.39 -1.04
CA ALA A 51 12.80 -7.30 -2.20
C ALA A 51 12.98 -8.78 -1.77
N ASN A 52 13.06 -9.06 -0.46
CA ASN A 52 13.21 -10.40 0.08
C ASN A 52 11.86 -10.99 0.49
N GLU A 53 11.36 -11.96 -0.26
CA GLU A 53 10.06 -12.60 -0.03
C GLU A 53 9.94 -13.27 1.34
N ALA A 54 11.00 -13.93 1.82
CA ALA A 54 10.99 -14.59 3.12
C ALA A 54 10.83 -13.60 4.28
N ASP A 55 11.39 -12.39 4.16
CA ASP A 55 11.24 -11.33 5.16
C ASP A 55 9.83 -10.75 5.15
N VAL A 56 9.22 -10.61 3.98
CA VAL A 56 7.82 -10.19 3.87
C VAL A 56 6.93 -11.23 4.52
N GLN A 57 7.09 -12.51 4.17
CA GLN A 57 6.25 -13.58 4.74
C GLN A 57 6.34 -13.61 6.27
N GLN A 58 7.55 -13.59 6.84
CA GLN A 58 7.75 -13.55 8.29
C GLN A 58 7.09 -12.32 8.94
N SER A 59 7.15 -11.16 8.27
CA SER A 59 6.50 -9.94 8.74
C SER A 59 4.98 -10.06 8.73
N ILE A 60 4.41 -10.62 7.65
CA ILE A 60 2.96 -10.81 7.51
C ILE A 60 2.45 -11.85 8.51
N ASP A 61 3.18 -12.95 8.71
CA ASP A 61 2.85 -13.99 9.71
C ASP A 61 2.84 -13.42 11.14
N ALA A 62 3.67 -12.39 11.39
CA ALA A 62 3.70 -11.62 12.63
C ALA A 62 2.68 -10.46 12.67
N ASN A 63 1.81 -10.33 11.67
CA ASN A 63 0.81 -9.28 11.50
C ASN A 63 1.41 -7.86 11.44
N TYR A 64 2.59 -7.72 10.84
CA TYR A 64 3.23 -6.43 10.58
C TYR A 64 2.96 -5.95 9.15
N PRO A 65 2.75 -4.64 8.93
CA PRO A 65 2.56 -4.09 7.60
C PRO A 65 3.84 -4.23 6.78
N ALA A 66 3.85 -5.14 5.81
CA ALA A 66 5.00 -5.42 4.97
C ALA A 66 4.62 -5.64 3.51
N GLY A 67 5.53 -5.32 2.61
CA GLY A 67 5.32 -5.47 1.17
C GLY A 67 6.57 -5.89 0.42
N LEU A 68 6.38 -6.80 -0.53
CA LEU A 68 7.40 -7.25 -1.47
C LEU A 68 7.50 -6.27 -2.63
N VAL A 69 8.62 -5.55 -2.70
CA VAL A 69 8.90 -4.64 -3.82
C VAL A 69 9.28 -5.48 -5.04
N LEU A 70 8.48 -5.41 -6.09
CA LEU A 70 8.73 -6.14 -7.32
C LEU A 70 9.78 -5.42 -8.18
N PRO A 71 10.60 -6.15 -8.95
CA PRO A 71 11.54 -5.53 -9.88
C PRO A 71 10.83 -4.65 -10.90
N SER A 72 11.21 -3.38 -10.96
CA SER A 72 10.72 -2.44 -11.96
C SER A 72 11.85 -1.54 -12.44
N THR A 73 11.77 -1.11 -13.71
CA THR A 73 12.62 -0.05 -14.24
C THR A 73 11.88 1.26 -14.02
N VAL A 74 12.43 2.14 -13.19
CA VAL A 74 11.81 3.43 -12.85
C VAL A 74 12.60 4.56 -13.50
N TYR A 75 11.88 5.48 -14.14
CA TYR A 75 12.39 6.74 -14.65
C TYR A 75 11.94 7.84 -13.69
N ASP A 76 12.93 8.47 -13.07
CA ASP A 76 12.72 9.60 -12.17
C ASP A 76 12.60 10.89 -12.98
N ASP A 77 11.52 11.63 -12.78
CA ASP A 77 11.32 12.95 -13.37
C ASP A 77 11.65 14.01 -12.31
N ALA A 78 12.78 14.68 -12.46
CA ALA A 78 13.26 15.68 -11.50
C ALA A 78 12.32 16.90 -11.35
N LEU A 79 11.37 17.07 -12.27
CA LEU A 79 10.34 18.12 -12.17
C LEU A 79 9.07 17.64 -11.47
N ASP A 80 8.92 16.33 -11.27
CA ASP A 80 7.82 15.78 -10.51
C ASP A 80 8.07 15.97 -9.01
N THR A 81 7.23 16.80 -8.40
CA THR A 81 7.33 17.15 -6.98
C THR A 81 6.30 16.43 -6.13
N GLU A 82 5.41 15.64 -6.74
CA GLU A 82 4.39 14.87 -6.04
C GLU A 82 4.91 13.49 -5.62
N LEU A 83 4.37 12.98 -4.53
CA LEU A 83 4.42 11.60 -4.10
C LEU A 83 3.03 10.99 -4.30
N ARG A 84 2.82 10.31 -5.42
CA ARG A 84 1.59 9.56 -5.70
C ARG A 84 1.67 8.14 -5.13
N VAL A 85 0.77 7.82 -4.21
CA VAL A 85 0.67 6.50 -3.57
C VAL A 85 -0.71 5.92 -3.86
N ALA A 86 -0.74 4.77 -4.53
CA ALA A 86 -1.98 4.12 -4.93
C ALA A 86 -2.13 2.76 -4.25
N PHE A 87 -3.36 2.38 -3.93
CA PHE A 87 -3.68 1.18 -3.17
C PHE A 87 -4.84 0.42 -3.83
N ASP A 88 -4.79 -0.90 -3.84
CA ASP A 88 -6.04 -1.67 -3.82
C ASP A 88 -6.77 -1.45 -2.49
N PHE A 89 -8.07 -1.66 -2.50
CA PHE A 89 -8.88 -1.52 -1.30
C PHE A 89 -8.88 -2.81 -0.48
N ASP A 90 -9.41 -3.89 -1.04
CA ASP A 90 -9.53 -5.20 -0.38
C ASP A 90 -8.13 -5.84 -0.22
N GLY A 91 -7.91 -6.55 0.89
CA GLY A 91 -6.62 -7.21 1.19
C GLY A 91 -5.45 -6.26 1.49
N VAL A 92 -5.65 -4.94 1.39
CA VAL A 92 -4.62 -3.91 1.56
C VAL A 92 -5.06 -2.87 2.58
N ILE A 93 -6.02 -2.01 2.23
CA ILE A 93 -6.60 -0.99 3.12
C ILE A 93 -7.65 -1.63 4.04
N ALA A 94 -8.51 -2.45 3.46
CA ALA A 94 -9.49 -3.27 4.15
C ALA A 94 -8.96 -4.70 4.27
N ASP A 95 -9.52 -5.48 5.18
CA ASP A 95 -9.30 -6.92 5.17
C ASP A 95 -9.99 -7.58 3.96
N ASP A 96 -9.85 -8.90 3.86
CA ASP A 96 -10.38 -9.70 2.77
C ASP A 96 -11.68 -10.42 3.16
N GLU A 97 -12.43 -9.91 4.15
CA GLU A 97 -13.68 -10.50 4.64
C GLU A 97 -14.65 -10.79 3.47
N ALA A 98 -14.80 -9.83 2.56
CA ALA A 98 -15.71 -9.95 1.43
C ALA A 98 -15.27 -11.02 0.40
N GLU A 99 -13.96 -11.25 0.27
CA GLU A 99 -13.41 -12.30 -0.60
C GLU A 99 -13.69 -13.70 -0.05
N SER A 100 -13.73 -13.84 1.28
CA SER A 100 -14.09 -15.08 1.97
C SER A 100 -15.53 -15.52 1.66
N VAL A 101 -16.45 -14.56 1.57
CA VAL A 101 -17.86 -14.80 1.23
C VAL A 101 -17.98 -15.26 -0.23
N TYR A 102 -17.29 -14.59 -1.16
CA TYR A 102 -17.27 -15.00 -2.57
C TYR A 102 -16.69 -16.40 -2.77
N LYS A 103 -15.53 -16.72 -2.16
CA LYS A 103 -14.86 -18.02 -2.32
C LYS A 103 -15.63 -19.20 -1.70
N ARG A 104 -16.54 -18.95 -0.76
CA ARG A 104 -17.31 -20.01 -0.09
C ARG A 104 -18.24 -20.74 -1.07
N ASN A 105 -18.94 -19.98 -1.92
CA ASN A 105 -19.98 -20.51 -2.80
C ASN A 105 -19.74 -20.17 -4.29
N ASN A 106 -18.71 -19.38 -4.60
CA ASN A 106 -18.39 -18.88 -5.95
C ASN A 106 -19.58 -18.17 -6.62
N ASP A 107 -20.38 -17.48 -5.81
CA ASP A 107 -21.64 -16.85 -6.20
C ASP A 107 -21.54 -15.32 -6.09
N LEU A 108 -21.72 -14.65 -7.24
CA LEU A 108 -21.66 -13.20 -7.34
C LEU A 108 -22.90 -12.52 -6.75
N ASP A 109 -24.06 -13.16 -6.81
CA ASP A 109 -25.32 -12.61 -6.31
C ASP A 109 -25.30 -12.59 -4.77
N GLU A 110 -24.77 -13.64 -4.16
CA GLU A 110 -24.58 -13.70 -2.70
C GLU A 110 -23.59 -12.63 -2.23
N PHE A 111 -22.49 -12.43 -2.96
CA PHE A 111 -21.54 -11.35 -2.68
C PHE A 111 -22.21 -9.97 -2.74
N GLN A 112 -23.01 -9.70 -3.79
CA GLN A 112 -23.72 -8.42 -3.91
C GLN A 112 -24.76 -8.23 -2.79
N ALA A 113 -25.49 -9.28 -2.43
CA ALA A 113 -26.45 -9.25 -1.33
C ALA A 113 -25.76 -8.98 0.01
N HIS A 114 -24.62 -9.65 0.26
CA HIS A 114 -23.81 -9.44 1.46
C HIS A 114 -23.32 -7.99 1.56
N GLU A 115 -22.74 -7.45 0.48
CA GLU A 115 -22.25 -6.07 0.43
C GLU A 115 -23.38 -5.05 0.59
N SER A 116 -24.55 -5.30 -0.01
CA SER A 116 -25.72 -4.43 0.13
C SER A 116 -26.27 -4.44 1.56
N ALA A 117 -26.31 -5.61 2.22
CA ALA A 117 -26.76 -5.74 3.60
C ALA A 117 -25.80 -5.05 4.58
N HIS A 118 -24.49 -5.05 4.29
CA HIS A 118 -23.45 -4.46 5.14
C HIS A 118 -23.01 -3.06 4.71
N ARG A 119 -23.74 -2.39 3.81
CA ARG A 119 -23.39 -1.05 3.28
C ARG A 119 -23.10 0.01 4.36
N GLU A 120 -23.75 -0.09 5.52
CA GLU A 120 -23.58 0.82 6.65
C GLU A 120 -22.54 0.35 7.68
N THR A 121 -22.00 -0.86 7.50
CA THR A 121 -20.99 -1.45 8.38
C THR A 121 -19.61 -1.30 7.74
N PRO A 122 -18.69 -0.54 8.33
CA PRO A 122 -17.31 -0.43 7.85
C PRO A 122 -16.64 -1.79 7.69
N HIS A 123 -15.73 -1.91 6.73
CA HIS A 123 -14.80 -3.04 6.66
C HIS A 123 -13.84 -3.02 7.84
N GLN A 124 -13.34 -4.21 8.21
CA GLN A 124 -12.24 -4.27 9.16
C GLN A 124 -10.97 -3.71 8.50
N PRO A 125 -10.08 -3.07 9.28
CA PRO A 125 -8.84 -2.54 8.75
C PRO A 125 -7.92 -3.67 8.27
N GLY A 126 -7.42 -3.53 7.05
CA GLY A 126 -6.33 -4.36 6.51
C GLY A 126 -4.98 -3.93 7.06
N LEU A 127 -3.91 -4.62 6.63
CA LEU A 127 -2.55 -4.34 7.12
C LEU A 127 -2.08 -2.92 6.85
N LEU A 128 -2.46 -2.33 5.71
CA LEU A 128 -1.99 -1.00 5.30
C LEU A 128 -2.97 0.12 5.69
N ALA A 129 -4.03 -0.18 6.44
CA ALA A 129 -4.99 0.83 6.91
C ALA A 129 -4.32 1.96 7.70
N ASP A 130 -3.43 1.62 8.64
CA ASP A 130 -2.70 2.61 9.45
C ASP A 130 -1.80 3.52 8.61
N LEU A 131 -1.09 2.95 7.63
CA LEU A 131 -0.31 3.73 6.67
C LEU A 131 -1.20 4.70 5.88
N PHE A 132 -2.33 4.21 5.35
CA PHE A 132 -3.28 5.02 4.60
C PHE A 132 -3.83 6.18 5.43
N MET A 133 -4.20 5.92 6.70
CA MET A 133 -4.65 6.96 7.63
C MET A 133 -3.56 8.01 7.93
N LYS A 134 -2.29 7.58 8.09
CA LYS A 134 -1.16 8.49 8.29
C LYS A 134 -0.88 9.36 7.06
N LEU A 135 -0.99 8.81 5.85
CA LEU A 135 -0.91 9.60 4.61
C LEU A 135 -2.05 10.62 4.55
N ALA A 136 -3.30 10.20 4.82
CA ALA A 136 -4.44 11.11 4.87
C ALA A 136 -4.27 12.23 5.93
N PHE A 137 -3.63 11.93 7.06
CA PHE A 137 -3.28 12.96 8.04
C PHE A 137 -2.30 13.98 7.48
N LEU A 138 -1.27 13.55 6.73
CA LEU A 138 -0.36 14.48 6.05
C LEU A 138 -1.12 15.36 5.06
N GLN A 139 -2.02 14.78 4.27
CA GLN A 139 -2.83 15.54 3.30
C GLN A 139 -3.70 16.62 3.98
N LYS A 140 -4.27 16.33 5.16
CA LYS A 140 -4.98 17.34 5.96
C LYS A 140 -4.08 18.48 6.43
N LEU A 141 -2.81 18.22 6.72
CA LEU A 141 -1.85 19.27 7.05
C LEU A 141 -1.51 20.13 5.82
N GLU A 142 -1.38 19.50 4.65
CA GLU A 142 -1.16 20.20 3.39
C GLU A 142 -2.35 21.09 3.01
N GLU A 143 -3.59 20.63 3.26
CA GLU A 143 -4.79 21.44 3.05
C GLU A 143 -4.84 22.72 3.90
N LYS A 144 -4.25 22.69 5.10
CA LYS A 144 -4.09 23.90 5.92
C LYS A 144 -3.06 24.83 5.29
N ARG A 145 -1.91 24.29 4.88
CA ARG A 145 -0.87 25.08 4.20
C ARG A 145 -1.35 25.73 2.92
N VAL A 146 -2.10 25.02 2.08
CA VAL A 146 -2.69 25.60 0.86
C VAL A 146 -3.54 26.85 1.15
N LYS A 147 -4.23 26.89 2.31
CA LYS A 147 -5.04 28.04 2.72
C LYS A 147 -4.21 29.18 3.29
N GLU A 148 -3.09 28.87 3.94
CA GLU A 148 -2.22 29.82 4.65
C GLU A 148 -1.12 30.39 3.75
N GLU A 149 -0.67 29.64 2.75
CA GLU A 149 0.49 29.93 1.91
C GLU A 149 0.08 29.94 0.41
N PRO A 150 -0.16 31.13 -0.17
CA PRO A 150 -0.46 31.27 -1.59
C PRO A 150 0.69 30.71 -2.45
N GLY A 151 0.38 29.69 -3.26
CA GLY A 151 1.35 29.02 -4.14
C GLY A 151 1.91 27.70 -3.61
N TYR A 152 1.55 27.27 -2.39
CA TYR A 152 1.86 25.93 -1.92
C TYR A 152 1.18 24.87 -2.78
N GLN A 153 1.94 23.89 -3.25
CA GLN A 153 1.44 22.72 -3.98
C GLN A 153 1.46 21.51 -3.06
N LYS A 154 0.37 20.73 -3.07
CA LYS A 154 0.30 19.47 -2.31
C LYS A 154 1.38 18.51 -2.83
N LEU A 155 2.11 17.90 -1.92
CA LEU A 155 3.17 16.96 -2.20
C LEU A 155 2.68 15.52 -2.12
N VAL A 156 1.69 15.19 -1.30
CA VAL A 156 1.22 13.80 -1.15
C VAL A 156 -0.14 13.64 -1.81
N ARG A 157 -0.22 12.69 -2.74
CA ARG A 157 -1.46 12.33 -3.44
C ARG A 157 -1.76 10.86 -3.24
N THR A 158 -2.98 10.55 -2.80
CA THR A 158 -3.40 9.18 -2.52
C THR A 158 -4.53 8.76 -3.45
N ALA A 159 -4.46 7.53 -3.94
CA ALA A 159 -5.47 6.97 -4.83
C ALA A 159 -5.89 5.55 -4.39
N ILE A 160 -7.17 5.24 -4.55
CA ILE A 160 -7.70 3.88 -4.42
C ILE A 160 -8.03 3.36 -5.82
N VAL A 161 -7.51 2.19 -6.18
CA VAL A 161 -7.74 1.51 -7.47
C VAL A 161 -8.20 0.09 -7.19
N THR A 162 -9.52 -0.13 -7.22
CA THR A 162 -10.16 -1.39 -6.80
C THR A 162 -11.05 -2.00 -7.87
N ALA A 163 -11.17 -3.32 -7.85
CA ALA A 163 -12.11 -4.05 -8.71
C ALA A 163 -13.58 -3.86 -8.31
N ARG A 164 -13.86 -3.38 -7.08
CA ARG A 164 -15.24 -3.12 -6.63
C ARG A 164 -15.96 -2.16 -7.57
N ASN A 165 -17.26 -2.37 -7.75
CA ASN A 165 -18.17 -1.55 -8.55
C ASN A 165 -19.46 -1.24 -7.79
N ALA A 166 -20.41 -0.57 -8.43
CA ALA A 166 -21.75 -0.45 -7.89
C ALA A 166 -22.45 -1.82 -7.81
N PRO A 167 -23.10 -2.19 -6.69
CA PRO A 167 -23.34 -1.38 -5.48
C PRO A 167 -22.23 -1.46 -4.41
N ALA A 168 -21.30 -2.41 -4.48
CA ALA A 168 -20.27 -2.68 -3.46
C ALA A 168 -19.34 -1.49 -3.10
N HIS A 169 -19.23 -0.46 -3.94
CA HIS A 169 -18.49 0.77 -3.63
C HIS A 169 -19.04 1.55 -2.43
N GLU A 170 -20.32 1.39 -2.08
CA GLU A 170 -20.93 2.14 -0.97
C GLU A 170 -20.27 1.80 0.37
N ARG A 171 -19.97 0.51 0.62
CA ARG A 171 -19.31 0.06 1.85
C ARG A 171 -17.87 0.59 1.94
N VAL A 172 -17.18 0.73 0.80
CA VAL A 172 -15.86 1.41 0.72
C VAL A 172 -15.98 2.85 1.22
N VAL A 173 -16.95 3.60 0.68
CA VAL A 173 -17.20 4.98 1.08
C VAL A 173 -17.56 5.09 2.56
N THR A 174 -18.42 4.20 3.07
CA THR A 174 -18.77 4.14 4.50
C THR A 174 -17.53 3.90 5.37
N THR A 175 -16.66 2.98 4.96
CA THR A 175 -15.42 2.67 5.69
C THR A 175 -14.51 3.89 5.78
N LEU A 176 -14.20 4.52 4.64
CA LEU A 176 -13.33 5.71 4.60
C LEU A 176 -13.92 6.87 5.41
N LYS A 177 -15.24 7.09 5.32
CA LYS A 177 -15.94 8.10 6.14
C LYS A 177 -15.82 7.81 7.63
N SER A 178 -15.96 6.55 8.05
CA SER A 178 -15.87 6.17 9.46
C SER A 178 -14.48 6.46 10.06
N TRP A 179 -13.42 6.32 9.25
CA TRP A 179 -12.05 6.67 9.64
C TRP A 179 -11.74 8.17 9.45
N GLY A 180 -12.66 8.93 8.87
CA GLY A 180 -12.50 10.35 8.58
C GLY A 180 -11.39 10.62 7.55
N VAL A 181 -11.19 9.71 6.61
CA VAL A 181 -10.17 9.82 5.55
C VAL A 181 -10.82 9.93 4.17
N SER A 182 -10.14 10.58 3.24
CA SER A 182 -10.55 10.66 1.84
C SER A 182 -9.29 10.62 0.98
N PRO A 183 -9.19 9.70 0.00
CA PRO A 183 -8.17 9.81 -1.03
C PRO A 183 -8.47 11.01 -1.95
N ASP A 184 -7.47 11.45 -2.72
CA ASP A 184 -7.70 12.44 -3.79
C ASP A 184 -8.44 11.81 -4.97
N GLU A 185 -8.18 10.52 -5.23
CA GLU A 185 -8.77 9.77 -6.34
C GLU A 185 -9.28 8.39 -5.90
N SER A 186 -10.40 7.97 -6.48
CA SER A 186 -10.95 6.63 -6.26
C SER A 186 -11.49 6.07 -7.58
N PHE A 187 -11.01 4.90 -7.95
CA PHE A 187 -11.33 4.20 -9.19
C PHE A 187 -11.98 2.86 -8.86
N PHE A 188 -13.27 2.75 -9.19
CA PHE A 188 -14.10 1.55 -9.03
C PHE A 188 -14.25 0.86 -10.38
N LEU A 189 -13.47 -0.19 -10.63
CA LEU A 189 -13.22 -0.67 -11.99
C LEU A 189 -14.22 -1.70 -12.51
N GLY A 190 -14.89 -2.45 -11.64
CA GLY A 190 -15.88 -3.46 -12.06
C GLY A 190 -15.37 -4.46 -13.09
N GLY A 191 -14.14 -4.94 -12.94
CA GLY A 191 -13.50 -5.86 -13.87
C GLY A 191 -12.71 -5.21 -15.02
N MET A 192 -12.67 -3.88 -15.11
CA MET A 192 -11.70 -3.21 -15.97
C MET A 192 -10.27 -3.48 -15.49
N ASP A 193 -9.36 -3.68 -16.45
CA ASP A 193 -7.94 -3.85 -16.17
C ASP A 193 -7.33 -2.61 -15.48
N LYS A 194 -6.81 -2.81 -14.27
CA LYS A 194 -6.13 -1.80 -13.44
C LYS A 194 -4.98 -1.13 -14.18
N ALA A 195 -4.28 -1.84 -15.06
CA ALA A 195 -3.16 -1.31 -15.85
C ALA A 195 -3.52 -0.03 -16.63
N ARG A 196 -4.77 0.08 -17.09
CA ARG A 196 -5.26 1.25 -17.83
C ARG A 196 -5.26 2.50 -16.98
N ILE A 197 -5.66 2.39 -15.71
CA ILE A 197 -5.65 3.52 -14.77
C ILE A 197 -4.23 3.79 -14.30
N LEU A 198 -3.49 2.75 -13.92
CA LEU A 198 -2.13 2.90 -13.40
C LEU A 198 -1.18 3.55 -14.42
N SER A 199 -1.32 3.25 -15.71
CA SER A 199 -0.50 3.88 -16.77
C SER A 199 -0.73 5.39 -16.94
N ILE A 200 -1.91 5.89 -16.55
CA ILE A 200 -2.26 7.32 -16.56
C ILE A 200 -1.84 7.96 -15.23
N LEU A 201 -2.22 7.35 -14.11
CA LEU A 201 -1.95 7.83 -12.76
C LEU A 201 -0.44 7.89 -12.45
N LYS A 202 0.32 6.91 -12.96
CA LYS A 202 1.77 6.73 -12.73
C LYS A 202 2.15 6.93 -11.26
N PRO A 203 1.60 6.11 -10.35
CA PRO A 203 1.94 6.23 -8.94
C PRO A 203 3.41 5.86 -8.71
N HIS A 204 4.03 6.52 -7.73
CA HIS A 204 5.37 6.17 -7.26
C HIS A 204 5.38 4.86 -6.48
N MET A 205 4.23 4.45 -5.94
CA MET A 205 4.04 3.13 -5.34
C MET A 205 2.60 2.67 -5.57
N TYR A 206 2.42 1.44 -6.06
CA TYR A 206 1.13 0.76 -6.09
C TYR A 206 1.14 -0.49 -5.22
N PHE A 207 0.19 -0.58 -4.28
CA PHE A 207 0.03 -1.71 -3.37
C PHE A 207 -1.16 -2.57 -3.76
N ASP A 208 -0.95 -3.89 -3.89
CA ASP A 208 -2.00 -4.86 -4.23
C ASP A 208 -1.68 -6.21 -3.56
N ASP A 209 -2.71 -6.95 -3.15
CA ASP A 209 -2.55 -8.25 -2.52
C ASP A 209 -2.47 -9.40 -3.54
N GLN A 210 -2.83 -9.15 -4.80
CA GLN A 210 -2.85 -10.15 -5.86
C GLN A 210 -1.72 -9.95 -6.87
N LEU A 211 -0.83 -10.94 -6.96
CA LEU A 211 0.28 -10.94 -7.94
C LEU A 211 -0.20 -10.84 -9.41
N SER A 212 -1.41 -11.28 -9.73
CA SER A 212 -2.00 -11.14 -11.08
C SER A 212 -2.12 -9.68 -11.51
N HIS A 213 -2.53 -8.78 -10.61
CA HIS A 213 -2.64 -7.34 -10.88
C HIS A 213 -1.27 -6.69 -11.08
N LEU A 214 -0.25 -7.25 -10.44
CA LEU A 214 1.12 -6.74 -10.43
C LEU A 214 2.02 -7.30 -11.54
N LYS A 215 1.53 -8.25 -12.34
CA LYS A 215 2.23 -8.79 -13.52
C LYS A 215 1.96 -7.98 -14.79
N SER A 216 1.14 -6.93 -14.70
CA SER A 216 0.78 -6.12 -15.86
C SER A 216 2.01 -5.47 -16.49
N SER A 217 2.02 -5.38 -17.82
CA SER A 217 3.12 -4.88 -18.66
C SER A 217 3.36 -3.37 -18.55
N VAL A 218 2.88 -2.73 -17.49
CA VAL A 218 3.06 -1.29 -17.28
C VAL A 218 4.47 -1.06 -16.77
N ALA A 219 5.39 -0.89 -17.72
CA ALA A 219 6.73 -0.43 -17.42
C ALA A 219 6.65 0.88 -16.64
N ASN A 220 7.63 1.12 -15.76
CA ASN A 220 7.77 2.37 -15.01
C ASN A 220 6.78 2.63 -13.86
N ILE A 221 6.27 1.58 -13.23
CA ILE A 221 5.48 1.71 -11.99
C ILE A 221 6.07 0.80 -10.91
N PRO A 222 6.54 1.34 -9.78
CA PRO A 222 6.93 0.52 -8.63
C PRO A 222 5.70 -0.16 -8.04
N MET A 223 5.68 -1.49 -8.16
CA MET A 223 4.61 -2.34 -7.66
C MET A 223 5.07 -3.07 -6.40
N VAL A 224 4.19 -3.11 -5.41
CA VAL A 224 4.43 -3.73 -4.12
C VAL A 224 3.33 -4.76 -3.86
N HIS A 225 3.75 -6.02 -3.74
CA HIS A 225 2.85 -7.11 -3.39
C HIS A 225 2.68 -7.19 -1.86
N ILE A 226 1.44 -7.22 -1.40
CA ILE A 226 1.07 -7.42 0.00
C ILE A 226 0.52 -8.85 0.14
N PRO A 227 1.33 -9.87 0.49
CA PRO A 227 0.88 -11.26 0.53
C PRO A 227 0.03 -11.54 1.79
N PHE A 228 -1.04 -10.77 1.98
CA PHE A 228 -1.99 -10.87 3.09
C PHE A 228 -3.31 -11.50 2.64
N GLY A 229 -4.11 -11.97 3.59
CA GLY A 229 -5.43 -12.52 3.31
C GLY A 229 -5.43 -13.96 2.76
N ILE A 230 -6.64 -14.46 2.54
CA ILE A 230 -7.01 -15.79 2.06
C ILE A 230 -6.42 -16.05 0.67
N ALA A 231 -6.34 -15.03 -0.20
CA ALA A 231 -5.70 -15.14 -1.50
C ALA A 231 -4.24 -15.62 -1.43
N ASN A 232 -3.55 -15.36 -0.30
CA ASN A 232 -2.14 -15.66 -0.12
C ASN A 232 -1.86 -16.78 0.90
N ARG A 233 -2.90 -17.43 1.47
CA ARG A 233 -2.71 -18.60 2.33
C ARG A 233 -2.25 -19.80 1.52
N LYS A 234 -1.05 -20.32 1.82
CA LYS A 234 -0.60 -21.60 1.26
C LYS A 234 -1.54 -22.71 1.76
N VAL A 235 -2.26 -23.35 0.86
CA VAL A 235 -3.01 -24.57 1.18
C VAL A 235 -1.98 -25.57 1.71
N SER A 236 -2.09 -25.93 2.99
CA SER A 236 -1.26 -26.96 3.58
C SER A 236 -1.51 -28.26 2.81
N GLN A 237 -0.51 -28.73 2.08
CA GLN A 237 -0.49 -30.09 1.53
C GLN A 237 -0.11 -31.07 2.63
#